data_AF-A0A1R3U3F5-F1
#
_entry.id   AF-A0A1R3U3F5-F1
#
_cell.length_a   1.000
_cell.length_b   1.000
_cell.length_c   1.000
_cell.angle_alpha   90.00
_cell.angle_beta   90.00
_cell.angle_gamma   90.00
#
_symmetry.space_group_name_H-M   'P 1'
#
loop_
_entity.id
_entity.type
_entity.pdbx_description
1 polymer ?
#
loop_
_entity_poly.entity_id
_entity_poly.type
_entity_poly.pdbx_seq_one_letter_code
_entity_poly.pdbx_strand_id
1 'polypeptide(L)'
;MARKKTDRPLKVDEKQHDHLKSIGFQPGQSGNPKGRPPIPSEVKDAMASYTMEAIETLVEVMRSSENDAAKVKAATHILGPFVSKAPQTVEVNVGVTSFGDFLIQANRRHQMLAKKKPVQVIDVEVIEATPITGTKS
;
A
#
# COMPACT_ATOMS: atom_id res chain seq x y z
N MET A 1 -8.07 -38.66 10.63
CA MET A 1 -8.34 -37.32 11.18
C MET A 1 -7.50 -36.30 10.41
N ALA A 2 -8.13 -35.32 9.77
CA ALA A 2 -7.44 -34.31 8.96
C ALA A 2 -6.88 -33.21 9.88
N ARG A 3 -5.55 -33.00 9.86
CA ARG A 3 -4.90 -31.89 10.59
C ARG A 3 -5.38 -30.56 10.02
N LYS A 4 -5.78 -29.66 10.91
CA LYS A 4 -6.27 -28.32 10.57
C LYS A 4 -5.08 -27.51 10.04
N LYS A 5 -5.27 -26.64 9.04
CA LYS A 5 -4.18 -25.84 8.42
C LYS A 5 -3.41 -24.95 9.42
N THR A 6 -3.93 -24.78 10.63
CA THR A 6 -3.33 -24.09 11.78
C THR A 6 -2.17 -24.84 12.43
N ASP A 7 -1.99 -26.12 12.12
CA ASP A 7 -1.07 -26.99 12.88
C ASP A 7 0.24 -27.29 12.12
N ARG A 8 0.53 -26.52 11.06
CA ARG A 8 1.84 -26.60 10.38
C ARG A 8 2.83 -25.74 11.16
N PRO A 9 3.89 -26.32 11.75
CA PRO A 9 4.90 -25.51 12.43
C PRO A 9 5.49 -24.52 11.42
N LEU A 10 5.45 -23.24 11.77
CA LEU A 10 6.15 -22.20 11.00
C LEU A 10 7.62 -22.62 10.95
N LYS A 11 8.18 -22.77 9.74
CA LYS A 11 9.62 -23.02 9.52
C LYS A 11 10.44 -21.75 9.76
N VAL A 12 10.11 -21.04 10.83
CA VAL A 12 10.68 -19.74 11.18
C VAL A 12 10.76 -19.73 12.70
N ASP A 13 11.96 -19.61 13.25
CA ASP A 13 12.17 -19.49 14.69
C ASP A 13 11.25 -18.39 15.26
N GLU A 14 10.71 -18.57 16.46
CA GLU A 14 9.77 -17.61 17.08
C GLU A 14 10.34 -16.18 17.09
N LYS A 15 11.65 -16.05 17.34
CA LYS A 15 12.38 -14.78 17.27
C LYS A 15 12.34 -14.14 15.87
N GLN A 16 12.44 -14.96 14.83
CA GLN A 16 12.42 -14.49 13.45
C GLN A 16 10.99 -14.13 13.02
N HIS A 17 9.97 -14.83 13.50
CA HIS A 17 8.58 -14.46 13.25
C HIS A 17 8.20 -13.12 13.90
N ASP A 18 8.66 -12.87 15.13
CA ASP A 18 8.39 -11.61 15.82
C ASP A 18 9.18 -10.45 15.19
N HIS A 19 10.42 -10.71 14.75
CA HIS A 19 11.18 -9.74 13.97
C HIS A 19 10.48 -9.41 12.64
N LEU A 20 10.02 -10.42 11.90
CA LEU A 20 9.28 -10.23 10.63
C LEU A 20 7.95 -9.46 10.83
N LYS A 21 7.26 -9.66 11.95
CA LYS A 21 6.09 -8.86 12.33
C LYS A 21 6.44 -7.41 12.63
N SER A 22 7.58 -7.16 13.27
CA SER A 22 8.03 -5.79 13.60
C SER A 22 8.43 -4.98 12.36
N ILE A 23 9.04 -5.61 11.35
CA ILE A 23 9.46 -4.96 10.09
C ILE A 23 8.38 -5.01 8.99
N GLY A 24 7.28 -5.72 9.23
CA GLY A 24 6.16 -5.84 8.31
C GLY A 24 5.41 -4.52 8.13
N PHE A 25 4.58 -4.45 7.08
CA PHE A 25 3.73 -3.29 6.82
C PHE A 25 2.82 -3.01 8.01
N GLN A 26 3.02 -1.85 8.64
CA GLN A 26 2.18 -1.39 9.74
C GLN A 26 1.03 -0.53 9.18
N PRO A 27 -0.23 -0.85 9.48
CA PRO A 27 -1.38 -0.08 8.99
C PRO A 27 -1.29 1.37 9.50
N GLY A 28 -1.35 2.33 8.57
CA GLY A 28 -1.26 3.76 8.88
C GLY A 28 0.17 4.32 8.95
N GLN A 29 1.20 3.49 8.81
CA GLN A 29 2.60 3.93 8.74
C GLN A 29 3.21 3.48 7.41
N SER A 30 3.46 4.44 6.51
CA SER A 30 4.21 4.16 5.28
C SER A 30 5.61 3.68 5.66
N GLY A 31 6.04 2.55 5.10
CA GLY A 31 7.42 2.06 5.25
C GLY A 31 8.46 3.00 4.65
N ASN A 32 8.03 3.97 3.83
CA ASN A 32 8.86 5.06 3.35
C ASN A 32 8.13 6.40 3.56
N PRO A 33 8.18 6.98 4.78
CA PRO A 33 7.45 8.20 5.11
C PRO A 33 7.96 9.43 4.34
N LYS A 34 9.23 9.42 3.91
CA LYS A 34 9.85 10.50 3.11
C LYS A 34 9.64 10.33 1.60
N GLY A 35 9.01 9.24 1.16
CA GLY A 35 8.80 8.96 -0.25
C GLY A 35 10.10 8.76 -1.04
N ARG A 36 10.02 8.84 -2.36
CA ARG A 36 11.21 8.79 -3.22
C ARG A 36 12.05 10.04 -2.95
N PRO A 37 13.34 9.91 -2.59
CA PRO A 37 14.21 11.07 -2.41
C PRO A 37 14.18 11.96 -3.67
N PRO A 38 14.03 13.29 -3.52
CA PRO A 38 14.06 14.19 -4.66
C PRO A 38 15.45 14.15 -5.31
N ILE A 39 15.50 14.16 -6.64
CA ILE A 39 16.76 14.27 -7.39
C ILE A 39 17.36 15.66 -7.10
N PRO A 40 18.64 15.75 -6.70
CA PRO A 40 19.32 17.04 -6.49
C PRO A 40 19.22 17.95 -7.73
N SER A 41 19.12 19.26 -7.52
CA SER A 41 19.01 20.25 -8.61
C SER A 41 20.22 20.21 -9.54
N GLU A 42 21.43 20.13 -8.98
CA GLU A 42 22.68 20.06 -9.73
C GLU A 42 22.71 18.93 -10.76
N VAL A 43 22.18 17.76 -10.40
CA VAL A 43 22.10 16.60 -11.32
C VAL A 43 21.08 16.86 -12.43
N LYS A 44 19.96 17.52 -12.12
CA LYS A 44 18.96 17.85 -13.15
C LYS A 44 19.52 18.85 -14.17
N ASP A 45 20.24 19.86 -13.70
CA ASP A 45 20.80 20.90 -14.56
C ASP A 45 21.93 20.34 -15.45
N ALA A 46 22.77 19.46 -14.89
CA ALA A 46 23.75 18.71 -15.68
C ALA A 46 23.07 17.85 -16.75
N MET A 47 22.04 17.07 -16.39
CA MET A 47 21.30 16.25 -17.35
C MET A 47 20.64 17.08 -18.46
N ALA A 48 20.08 18.25 -18.11
CA ALA A 48 19.48 19.16 -19.08
C ALA A 48 20.52 19.69 -20.08
N SER A 49 21.73 19.97 -19.61
CA SER A 49 22.85 20.46 -20.45
C SER A 49 23.30 19.43 -21.49
N TYR A 50 23.28 18.15 -21.14
CA TYR A 50 23.66 17.05 -22.05
C TYR A 50 22.56 16.65 -23.05
N THR A 51 21.40 17.30 -23.03
CA THR A 51 20.26 16.90 -23.87
C THR A 51 20.60 16.87 -25.36
N MET A 52 21.34 17.86 -25.84
CA MET A 52 21.69 17.95 -27.27
C MET A 52 22.65 16.83 -27.69
N GLU A 53 23.70 16.60 -26.90
CA GLU A 53 24.67 15.51 -27.12
C GLU A 53 23.97 14.14 -27.04
N ALA A 54 23.04 13.97 -26.09
CA ALA A 54 22.25 12.74 -25.99
C ALA A 54 21.39 12.49 -27.23
N ILE A 55 20.85 13.52 -27.88
CA ILE A 55 20.11 13.38 -29.14
C ILE A 55 21.06 12.98 -30.27
N GLU A 56 22.23 13.60 -30.36
CA GLU A 56 23.23 13.26 -31.40
C GLU A 56 23.68 11.80 -31.28
N THR A 57 23.98 11.33 -30.08
CA THR A 57 24.34 9.92 -29.86
C THR A 57 23.20 8.96 -30.22
N LEU A 58 21.93 9.31 -29.97
CA LEU A 58 20.80 8.50 -30.41
C LEU A 58 20.69 8.43 -31.94
N VAL A 59 20.94 9.55 -32.63
CA VAL A 59 20.94 9.59 -34.10
C VAL A 59 22.10 8.77 -34.66
N GLU A 60 23.27 8.83 -34.02
CA GLU A 60 24.42 8.00 -34.39
C GLU A 60 24.11 6.51 -34.23
N VAL A 61 23.62 6.09 -33.05
CA VAL A 61 23.22 4.71 -32.78
C VAL A 61 22.19 4.21 -33.80
N MET A 62 21.24 5.06 -34.19
CA MET A 62 20.25 4.72 -35.22
C MET A 62 20.88 4.45 -36.60
N ARG A 63 21.97 5.16 -36.95
CA ARG A 63 22.62 5.08 -38.26
C ARG A 63 23.71 4.01 -38.32
N SER A 64 24.56 3.92 -37.29
CA SER A 64 25.82 3.16 -37.33
C SER A 64 25.82 1.88 -36.50
N SER A 65 24.83 1.65 -35.64
CA SER A 65 24.81 0.45 -34.79
C SER A 65 24.79 -0.85 -35.62
N GLU A 66 25.44 -1.90 -35.15
CA GLU A 66 25.33 -3.24 -35.75
C GLU A 66 24.06 -3.97 -35.29
N ASN A 67 23.49 -3.56 -34.15
CA ASN A 67 22.35 -4.23 -33.55
C ASN A 67 21.04 -3.54 -33.96
N ASP A 68 20.21 -4.25 -34.73
CA ASP A 68 18.91 -3.75 -35.18
C ASP A 68 17.98 -3.38 -34.02
N ALA A 69 18.03 -4.11 -32.90
CA ALA A 69 17.24 -3.77 -31.72
C ALA A 69 17.65 -2.42 -31.11
N ALA A 70 18.95 -2.08 -31.17
CA ALA A 70 19.43 -0.78 -30.71
C ALA A 70 18.95 0.35 -31.63
N LYS A 71 18.97 0.14 -32.96
CA LYS A 71 18.42 1.10 -33.93
C LYS A 71 16.94 1.37 -33.73
N VAL A 72 16.15 0.30 -33.58
CA VAL A 72 14.69 0.41 -33.36
C VAL A 72 14.40 1.15 -32.07
N LYS A 73 15.15 0.89 -30.98
CA LYS A 73 15.00 1.62 -29.72
C LYS A 73 15.33 3.10 -29.87
N ALA A 74 16.45 3.43 -30.52
CA ALA A 74 16.83 4.82 -30.76
C ALA A 74 15.75 5.57 -31.56
N ALA A 75 15.26 4.98 -32.66
CA ALA A 75 14.17 5.54 -33.45
C ALA A 75 12.88 5.71 -32.64
N THR A 76 12.52 4.74 -31.80
CA THR A 76 11.33 4.81 -30.94
C THR A 76 11.44 5.93 -29.91
N HIS A 77 12.63 6.15 -29.33
CA HIS A 77 12.85 7.24 -28.38
C HIS A 77 12.77 8.63 -29.04
N ILE A 78 13.26 8.77 -30.27
CA ILE A 78 13.18 10.02 -31.04
C ILE A 78 11.73 10.32 -31.45
N LEU A 79 10.99 9.31 -31.92
CA LEU A 79 9.63 9.49 -32.44
C LEU A 79 8.55 9.51 -31.35
N GLY A 80 8.80 8.88 -30.20
CA GLY A 80 7.81 8.70 -29.12
C GLY A 80 7.14 9.98 -28.60
N PRO A 81 7.81 11.15 -28.55
CA PRO A 81 7.17 12.42 -28.20
C PRO A 81 6.25 12.98 -29.29
N PHE A 82 6.53 12.69 -30.56
CA PHE A 82 5.79 13.23 -31.70
C PHE A 82 4.64 12.32 -32.15
N VAL A 83 4.76 11.02 -31.89
CA VAL A 83 3.78 10.01 -32.28
C VAL A 83 2.98 9.56 -31.07
N SER A 84 1.66 9.70 -31.15
CA SER A 84 0.76 9.23 -30.09
C SER A 84 0.87 7.72 -29.93
N LYS A 85 0.97 7.26 -28.68
CA LYS A 85 0.92 5.82 -28.38
C LYS A 85 -0.48 5.27 -28.66
N ALA A 86 -0.54 3.98 -28.97
CA ALA A 86 -1.80 3.29 -29.18
C ALA A 86 -2.73 3.45 -27.95
N PRO A 87 -4.05 3.58 -28.15
CA PRO A 87 -5.00 3.71 -27.06
C PRO A 87 -4.94 2.47 -26.16
N GLN A 88 -4.66 2.67 -24.88
CA GLN A 88 -4.63 1.58 -23.91
C GLN A 88 -6.04 1.35 -23.35
N THR A 89 -6.60 0.18 -23.59
CA THR A 89 -7.86 -0.24 -22.97
C THR A 89 -7.58 -0.62 -21.51
N VAL A 90 -8.18 0.11 -20.56
CA VAL A 90 -8.11 -0.22 -19.15
C VAL A 90 -9.43 -0.86 -18.74
N GLU A 91 -9.40 -2.15 -18.43
CA GLU A 91 -10.54 -2.85 -17.84
C GLU A 91 -10.58 -2.57 -16.33
N VAL A 92 -11.60 -1.84 -15.89
CA VAL A 92 -11.82 -1.57 -14.46
C VAL A 92 -13.02 -2.38 -13.99
N ASN A 93 -12.78 -3.40 -13.19
CA ASN A 93 -13.84 -4.11 -12.46
C ASN A 93 -14.19 -3.31 -11.20
N VAL A 94 -15.23 -2.47 -11.28
CA VAL A 94 -15.73 -1.73 -10.12
C VAL A 94 -16.90 -2.51 -9.50
N GLY A 95 -16.74 -2.97 -8.26
CA GLY A 95 -17.83 -3.61 -7.50
C GLY A 95 -18.93 -2.65 -7.00
N VAL A 96 -18.82 -1.36 -7.34
CA VAL A 96 -19.72 -0.26 -6.96
C VAL A 96 -19.82 0.65 -8.19
N THR A 97 -20.84 0.45 -9.02
CA THR A 97 -20.91 1.02 -10.37
C THR A 97 -21.24 2.52 -10.35
N SER A 98 -21.85 3.00 -9.26
CA SER A 98 -22.30 4.39 -9.14
C SER A 98 -22.07 4.95 -7.73
N PHE A 99 -21.97 6.28 -7.63
CA PHE A 99 -22.00 7.00 -6.35
C PHE A 99 -23.23 6.63 -5.51
N GLY A 100 -24.35 6.28 -6.17
CA GLY A 100 -25.54 5.75 -5.51
C GLY A 100 -25.29 4.43 -4.77
N ASP A 101 -24.55 3.49 -5.38
CA ASP A 101 -24.19 2.23 -4.74
C ASP A 101 -23.27 2.46 -3.53
N PHE A 102 -22.39 3.46 -3.61
CA PHE A 102 -21.53 3.86 -2.48
C PHE A 102 -22.36 4.37 -1.30
N LEU A 103 -23.35 5.22 -1.53
CA LEU A 103 -24.24 5.73 -0.47
C LEU A 103 -25.07 4.61 0.16
N ILE A 104 -25.59 3.69 -0.64
CA ILE A 104 -26.31 2.51 -0.15
C ILE A 104 -25.38 1.64 0.70
N GLN A 105 -24.13 1.43 0.27
CA GLN A 105 -23.14 0.66 1.02
C GLN A 105 -22.73 1.35 2.34
N ALA A 106 -22.49 2.66 2.30
CA ALA A 106 -22.15 3.45 3.48
C ALA A 106 -23.29 3.43 4.51
N ASN A 107 -24.53 3.63 4.08
CA ASN A 107 -25.69 3.56 4.95
C ASN A 107 -25.89 2.15 5.53
N ARG A 108 -25.73 1.08 4.73
CA ARG A 108 -25.75 -0.30 5.25
C ARG A 108 -24.68 -0.53 6.31
N ARG A 109 -23.47 0.00 6.11
CA ARG A 109 -22.37 -0.08 7.10
C ARG A 109 -22.72 0.65 8.39
N HIS A 110 -23.30 1.85 8.31
CA HIS A 110 -23.75 2.59 9.48
C HIS A 110 -24.85 1.87 10.26
N GLN A 111 -25.82 1.25 9.59
CA GLN A 111 -26.87 0.46 10.24
C GLN A 111 -26.32 -0.80 10.92
N MET A 112 -25.31 -1.45 10.33
CA MET A 112 -24.65 -2.62 10.92
C MET A 112 -23.87 -2.24 12.19
N LEU A 113 -23.27 -1.05 12.23
CA LEU A 113 -22.61 -0.51 13.42
C LEU A 113 -23.62 -0.12 14.50
N ALA A 114 -24.75 0.47 14.12
CA ALA A 114 -25.82 0.87 15.04
C ALA A 114 -26.58 -0.35 15.64
N LYS A 115 -26.70 -1.46 14.91
CA LYS A 115 -27.30 -2.71 15.41
C LYS A 115 -26.40 -3.52 16.35
N LYS A 116 -25.13 -3.14 16.52
CA LYS A 116 -24.24 -3.76 17.51
C LYS A 116 -24.68 -3.26 18.90
N LYS A 117 -25.38 -4.12 19.65
CA LYS A 117 -25.99 -3.80 20.97
C LYS A 117 -25.06 -2.98 21.86
N PRO A 118 -25.56 -1.95 22.57
CA PRO A 118 -24.76 -1.23 23.55
C PRO A 118 -24.30 -2.21 24.64
N VAL A 119 -23.04 -2.07 25.05
CA VAL A 119 -22.44 -2.78 26.19
C VAL A 119 -23.36 -2.58 27.40
N GLN A 120 -23.83 -3.67 28.01
CA GLN A 120 -24.60 -3.59 29.25
C GLN A 120 -23.66 -3.02 30.33
N VAL A 121 -23.95 -1.80 30.78
CA VAL A 121 -23.33 -1.23 31.97
C VAL A 121 -24.01 -1.93 33.15
N ILE A 122 -23.23 -2.69 33.91
CA ILE A 122 -23.71 -3.34 35.14
C ILE A 122 -23.62 -2.27 36.23
N ASP A 123 -24.76 -1.82 36.73
CA ASP A 123 -24.80 -0.98 37.93
C ASP A 123 -24.45 -1.87 39.13
N VAL A 124 -23.33 -1.54 39.79
CA VAL A 124 -22.88 -2.23 41.00
C VAL A 124 -23.45 -1.49 42.21
N GLU A 125 -24.44 -2.06 42.87
CA GLU A 125 -24.89 -1.56 44.18
C GLU A 125 -23.88 -1.95 45.26
N VAL A 126 -23.40 -0.93 45.98
CA VAL A 126 -22.45 -1.07 47.09
C VAL A 126 -23.22 -1.53 48.33
N ILE A 127 -22.96 -2.78 48.76
CA ILE A 127 -23.50 -3.30 50.02
C ILE A 127 -22.67 -2.72 51.17
N GLU A 128 -23.29 -1.90 52.01
CA GLU A 128 -22.64 -1.38 53.22
C GLU A 128 -22.36 -2.52 54.20
N ALA A 129 -21.08 -2.74 54.50
CA ALA A 129 -20.65 -3.71 55.49
C ALA A 129 -21.02 -3.23 56.91
N THR A 130 -21.85 -3.99 57.61
CA THR A 130 -22.08 -3.76 59.05
C THR A 130 -20.87 -4.23 59.86
N PRO A 131 -20.38 -3.43 60.84
CA PRO A 131 -19.23 -3.81 61.63
C PRO A 131 -19.59 -4.94 62.61
N ILE A 132 -18.80 -6.01 62.57
CA ILE A 132 -18.79 -7.08 63.57
C ILE A 132 -18.38 -6.50 64.94
N THR A 133 -19.36 -6.29 65.80
CA THR A 133 -19.13 -5.96 67.21
C THR A 133 -18.60 -7.20 67.93
N GLY A 134 -17.32 -7.16 68.28
CA GLY A 134 -16.70 -8.16 69.12
C GLY A 134 -17.29 -8.17 70.53
N THR A 135 -17.63 -9.35 71.03
CA THR A 135 -17.83 -9.60 72.46
C THR A 135 -16.65 -10.42 72.97
N LYS A 136 -15.73 -9.75 73.67
CA LYS A 136 -14.86 -10.39 74.66
C LYS A 136 -15.72 -10.70 75.89
N SER A 137 -15.76 -11.98 76.29
CA SER A 137 -15.69 -12.47 77.68
C SER A 137 -15.80 -13.98 77.69
#